data_AF-A0A3L7PH72-F1
#
_entry.id   AF-A0A3L7PH72-F1
#
_cell.length_a   1.000
_cell.length_b   1.000
_cell.length_c   1.000
_cell.angle_alpha   90.00
_cell.angle_beta   90.00
_cell.angle_gamma   90.00
#
_symmetry.space_group_name_H-M   'P 1'
#
loop_
_entity.id
_entity.type
_entity.pdbx_description
1 polymer ?
#
loop_
_entity_poly.entity_id
_entity_poly.type
_entity_poly.pdbx_seq_one_letter_code
_entity_poly.pdbx_strand_id
1 'polypeptide(L)'
;MVFRWCGDRWRHTVTFAGETLAESVEGTADGDDARWPVSPPLVELSAIDLQGGPAILAVGLAGGSHFSASVRPHPERANTLLFEIACRVKERPSWLGSTYATGGGTESVAPLDAATGFPATVQWAYSIGPEGIRAAAPAQRAPSP
;
A
#
# COMPACT_ATOMS: atom_id res chain seq x y z
N MET A 1 -10.81 7.42 5.70
CA MET A 1 -10.13 7.05 4.44
C MET A 1 -11.13 7.16 3.31
N VAL A 2 -10.70 7.64 2.14
CA VAL A 2 -11.53 7.79 0.94
C VAL A 2 -10.80 7.16 -0.24
N PHE A 3 -11.52 6.46 -1.10
CA PHE A 3 -11.00 5.91 -2.36
C PHE A 3 -11.58 6.70 -3.54
N ARG A 4 -10.74 6.95 -4.55
CA ARG A 4 -11.14 7.59 -5.81
C ARG A 4 -10.54 6.83 -6.97
N TRP A 5 -11.36 6.53 -7.97
CA TRP A 5 -10.87 5.94 -9.20
C TRP A 5 -10.04 6.98 -9.98
N CYS A 6 -8.82 6.64 -10.38
CA CYS A 6 -7.89 7.51 -11.06
C CYS A 6 -7.23 6.76 -12.22
N GLY A 7 -7.68 7.02 -13.45
CA GLY A 7 -7.19 6.33 -14.63
C GLY A 7 -7.67 4.88 -14.67
N ASP A 8 -6.81 3.97 -14.25
CA ASP A 8 -6.98 2.51 -14.31
C ASP A 8 -6.96 1.83 -12.94
N ARG A 9 -6.83 2.59 -11.84
CA ARG A 9 -6.73 2.05 -10.48
C ARG A 9 -7.33 2.99 -9.43
N TRP A 10 -7.51 2.47 -8.23
CA TRP A 10 -7.93 3.22 -7.05
C TRP A 10 -6.74 3.95 -6.44
N ARG A 11 -6.92 5.25 -6.22
CA ARG A 11 -6.13 6.05 -5.28
C ARG A 11 -6.85 6.11 -3.94
N HIS A 12 -6.13 6.16 -2.83
CA HIS A 12 -6.72 6.41 -1.53
C HIS A 12 -6.05 7.52 -0.72
N THR A 13 -6.87 8.19 0.08
CA THR A 13 -6.45 9.27 0.97
C THR A 13 -6.83 8.91 2.41
N VAL A 14 -5.85 8.97 3.31
CA VAL A 14 -6.05 8.82 4.76
C VAL A 14 -6.14 10.21 5.39
N THR A 15 -7.23 10.45 6.11
CA THR A 15 -7.52 11.73 6.76
C THR A 15 -7.74 11.53 8.25
N PHE A 16 -7.41 12.56 9.04
CA PHE A 16 -7.68 12.60 10.47
C PHE A 16 -8.03 14.03 10.88
N ALA A 17 -9.12 14.18 11.64
CA ALA A 17 -9.62 15.49 12.10
C ALA A 17 -9.80 16.55 10.99
N GLY A 18 -10.13 16.12 9.76
CA GLY A 18 -10.31 16.99 8.60
C GLY A 18 -9.05 17.23 7.76
N GLU A 19 -7.87 16.86 8.29
CA GLU A 19 -6.58 17.02 7.60
C GLU A 19 -6.19 15.76 6.83
N THR A 20 -5.49 15.94 5.71
CA THR A 20 -4.91 14.82 4.96
C THR A 20 -3.59 14.42 5.60
N LEU A 21 -3.51 13.17 6.05
CA LEU A 21 -2.27 12.59 6.59
C LEU A 21 -1.38 12.04 5.47
N ALA A 22 -1.99 11.29 4.54
CA ALA A 22 -1.29 10.63 3.47
C ALA A 22 -2.22 10.37 2.27
N GLU A 23 -1.74 10.57 1.05
CA GLU A 23 -2.39 10.17 -0.19
C GLU A 23 -1.50 9.18 -0.93
N SER A 24 -2.05 8.07 -1.42
CA SER A 24 -1.28 7.08 -2.17
C SER A 24 -0.79 7.66 -3.51
N VAL A 25 0.47 7.38 -3.83
CA VAL A 25 1.09 7.74 -5.11
C VAL A 25 0.97 6.54 -6.03
N GLU A 26 0.24 6.70 -7.13
CA GLU A 26 -0.09 5.62 -8.06
C GLU A 26 0.93 5.46 -9.21
N GLY A 27 1.93 6.32 -9.23
CA GLY A 27 2.85 6.55 -10.34
C GLY A 27 2.40 7.71 -11.25
N THR A 28 3.35 8.34 -11.92
CA THR A 28 3.12 9.34 -12.97
C THR A 28 3.02 8.68 -14.34
N ALA A 29 2.23 9.28 -15.24
CA ALA A 29 2.00 8.75 -16.57
C ALA A 29 3.26 8.68 -17.46
N ASP A 30 4.36 9.34 -17.06
CA ASP A 30 5.61 9.40 -17.82
C ASP A 30 6.81 9.02 -16.92
N GLY A 31 7.40 7.85 -17.16
CA GLY A 31 8.69 7.45 -16.58
C GLY A 31 8.65 6.29 -15.57
N ASP A 32 7.47 5.90 -15.09
CA ASP A 32 7.35 4.80 -14.13
C ASP A 32 7.27 3.41 -14.80
N ASP A 33 7.91 2.41 -14.19
CA ASP A 33 7.82 1.02 -14.64
C ASP A 33 6.39 0.51 -14.40
N ALA A 34 5.58 0.47 -15.45
CA ALA A 34 4.20 0.00 -15.37
C ALA A 34 4.07 -1.45 -14.84
N ARG A 35 5.13 -2.25 -14.86
CA ARG A 35 5.15 -3.59 -14.25
C ARG A 35 5.37 -3.56 -12.74
N TRP A 36 6.01 -2.50 -12.24
CA TRP A 36 6.43 -2.33 -10.85
C TRP A 36 6.15 -0.91 -10.37
N PRO A 37 4.86 -0.52 -10.29
CA PRO A 37 4.48 0.81 -9.83
C PRO A 37 4.92 1.07 -8.39
N VAL A 38 5.03 2.35 -8.03
CA VAL A 38 5.51 2.80 -6.71
C VAL A 38 4.56 2.45 -5.55
N SER A 39 3.31 2.10 -5.87
CA SER A 39 2.30 1.57 -4.95
C SER A 39 1.52 0.40 -5.59
N PRO A 40 0.87 -0.47 -4.79
CA PRO A 40 0.02 -1.54 -5.31
C PRO A 40 -1.09 -0.97 -6.21
N PRO A 41 -1.22 -1.43 -7.46
CA PRO A 41 -2.21 -0.91 -8.40
C PRO A 41 -3.57 -1.56 -8.15
N LEU A 42 -4.25 -1.13 -7.08
CA LEU A 42 -5.52 -1.72 -6.65
C LEU A 42 -6.62 -1.38 -7.64
N VAL A 43 -7.29 -2.38 -8.22
CA VAL A 43 -8.35 -2.19 -9.24
C VAL A 43 -9.75 -2.57 -8.74
N GLU A 44 -9.82 -3.39 -7.70
CA GLU A 44 -11.09 -3.80 -7.09
C GLU A 44 -11.02 -3.65 -5.57
N LEU A 45 -12.13 -3.21 -4.98
CA LEU A 45 -12.31 -2.99 -3.55
C LEU A 45 -13.55 -3.72 -3.07
N SER A 46 -13.47 -4.31 -1.88
CA SER A 46 -14.60 -4.90 -1.16
C SER A 46 -14.58 -4.44 0.28
N ALA A 47 -15.66 -3.79 0.72
CA ALA A 47 -15.88 -3.52 2.14
C ALA A 47 -16.51 -4.76 2.78
N ILE A 48 -15.92 -5.23 3.87
CA ILE A 48 -16.36 -6.44 4.57
C ILE A 48 -16.38 -6.22 6.08
N ASP A 49 -17.23 -6.98 6.76
CA ASP A 49 -17.22 -7.09 8.22
C ASP A 49 -16.56 -8.42 8.62
N LEU A 50 -15.43 -8.34 9.32
CA LEU A 50 -14.73 -9.50 9.87
C LEU A 50 -15.07 -9.69 11.35
N GLN A 51 -14.83 -10.89 11.87
CA GLN A 51 -14.75 -11.09 13.32
C GLN A 51 -13.56 -10.26 13.86
N GLY A 52 -13.85 -9.07 14.37
CA GLY A 52 -12.84 -8.08 14.76
C GLY A 52 -13.07 -6.67 14.20
N GLY A 53 -14.07 -6.47 13.35
CA GLY A 53 -14.51 -5.16 12.88
C GLY A 53 -14.45 -5.00 11.35
N PRO A 54 -14.75 -3.79 10.86
CA PRO A 54 -14.79 -3.51 9.43
C PRO A 54 -13.38 -3.55 8.82
N ALA A 55 -13.30 -4.05 7.60
CA ALA A 55 -12.09 -4.06 6.79
C ALA A 55 -12.40 -3.76 5.33
N ILE A 56 -11.38 -3.31 4.60
CA ILE A 56 -11.38 -3.20 3.15
C ILE A 56 -10.41 -4.23 2.63
N LEU A 57 -10.88 -5.09 1.73
CA LEU A 57 -10.03 -5.94 0.91
C LEU A 57 -9.89 -5.32 -0.47
N ALA A 58 -8.69 -5.38 -1.01
CA ALA A 58 -8.41 -4.89 -2.35
C ALA A 58 -7.53 -5.86 -3.11
N VAL A 59 -7.71 -5.90 -4.43
CA VAL A 59 -6.86 -6.67 -5.34
C VAL A 59 -6.37 -5.79 -6.48
N GLY A 60 -5.17 -6.09 -6.97
CA GLY A 60 -4.48 -5.31 -7.98
C GLY A 60 -3.65 -6.18 -8.91
N LEU A 61 -3.30 -5.63 -10.08
CA LEU A 61 -2.54 -6.31 -11.11
C LEU A 61 -1.53 -5.34 -11.74
N ALA A 62 -0.28 -5.77 -11.87
CA ALA A 62 0.71 -5.12 -12.74
C ALA A 62 1.64 -6.17 -13.35
N GLY A 63 1.85 -6.06 -14.67
CA GLY A 63 2.56 -7.07 -15.44
C GLY A 63 1.97 -8.48 -15.20
N GLY A 64 2.81 -9.41 -14.74
CA GLY A 64 2.40 -10.77 -14.39
C GLY A 64 2.06 -10.99 -12.90
N SER A 65 2.10 -9.94 -12.08
CA SER A 65 2.06 -10.01 -10.62
C SER A 65 0.67 -9.67 -10.08
N HIS A 66 0.28 -10.37 -9.01
CA HIS A 66 -1.00 -10.14 -8.32
C HIS A 66 -0.74 -9.45 -6.99
N PHE A 67 -1.49 -8.40 -6.71
CA PHE A 67 -1.44 -7.67 -5.46
C PHE A 67 -2.73 -7.93 -4.69
N SER A 68 -2.61 -8.07 -3.37
CA SER A 68 -3.74 -7.99 -2.46
C SER A 68 -3.40 -7.09 -1.29
N ALA A 69 -4.40 -6.38 -0.79
CA ALA A 69 -4.28 -5.54 0.38
C ALA A 69 -5.46 -5.77 1.32
N SER A 70 -5.19 -5.72 2.62
CA SER A 70 -6.22 -5.52 3.63
C SER A 70 -5.95 -4.21 4.38
N VAL A 71 -7.02 -3.47 4.65
CA VAL A 71 -6.99 -2.24 5.42
C VAL A 71 -8.02 -2.33 6.54
N ARG A 72 -7.60 -2.13 7.78
CA ARG A 72 -8.47 -2.22 8.96
C ARG A 72 -8.04 -1.24 10.04
N PRO A 73 -8.89 -0.92 11.04
CA PRO A 73 -8.43 -0.24 12.24
C PRO A 73 -7.28 -0.99 12.90
N HIS A 74 -6.27 -0.27 13.36
CA HIS A 74 -5.14 -0.86 14.07
C HIS A 74 -5.63 -1.41 15.42
N PRO A 75 -5.29 -2.67 15.79
CA PRO A 75 -5.85 -3.32 16.98
C PRO A 75 -5.47 -2.63 18.29
N GLU A 76 -4.28 -2.00 18.33
CA GLU A 76 -3.70 -1.43 19.56
C GLU A 76 -3.57 0.10 19.53
N ARG A 77 -3.85 0.75 18.39
CA ARG A 77 -3.58 2.18 18.21
C ARG A 77 -4.83 2.88 17.73
N ALA A 78 -5.36 3.76 18.58
CA ALA A 78 -6.52 4.56 18.24
C ALA A 78 -6.25 5.44 17.00
N ASN A 79 -7.29 5.70 16.22
CA ASN A 79 -7.25 6.56 15.04
C ASN A 79 -6.20 6.19 13.99
N THR A 80 -5.76 4.93 14.00
CA THR A 80 -4.70 4.43 13.12
C THR A 80 -5.27 3.30 12.27
N LEU A 81 -4.96 3.31 10.98
CA LEU A 81 -5.25 2.21 10.07
C LEU A 81 -4.02 1.31 9.93
N LEU A 82 -4.23 0.01 9.90
CA LEU A 82 -3.24 -1.00 9.53
C LEU A 82 -3.47 -1.43 8.08
N PHE A 83 -2.39 -1.46 7.32
CA PHE A 83 -2.30 -1.91 5.95
C PHE A 83 -1.43 -3.16 5.92
N GLU A 84 -1.94 -4.23 5.33
CA GLU A 84 -1.19 -5.47 5.12
C GLU A 84 -1.26 -5.80 3.63
N ILE A 85 -0.11 -5.79 2.96
CA ILE A 85 -0.02 -5.96 1.51
C ILE A 85 0.73 -7.25 1.20
N ALA A 86 0.28 -7.95 0.17
CA ALA A 86 0.98 -9.08 -0.42
C ALA A 86 1.08 -8.91 -1.94
N CYS A 87 2.22 -9.28 -2.51
CA CYS A 87 2.42 -9.38 -3.95
C CYS A 87 2.92 -10.76 -4.32
N ARG A 88 2.22 -11.46 -5.21
CA ARG A 88 2.69 -12.69 -5.86
C ARG A 88 3.54 -12.30 -7.06
N VAL A 89 4.85 -12.25 -6.86
CA VAL A 89 5.84 -11.92 -7.89
C VAL A 89 6.29 -13.15 -8.67
N LYS A 90 6.44 -12.99 -9.99
CA LYS A 90 6.89 -14.05 -10.92
C LYS A 90 8.28 -13.81 -11.49
N GLU A 91 8.76 -12.58 -11.41
CA GLU A 91 10.11 -12.16 -11.80
C GLU A 91 10.66 -11.17 -10.78
N ARG A 92 11.95 -10.84 -10.87
CA ARG A 92 12.58 -9.88 -9.96
C ARG A 92 11.97 -8.49 -10.16
N PRO A 93 11.38 -7.88 -9.12
CA PRO A 93 10.88 -6.51 -9.22
C PRO A 93 12.04 -5.50 -9.22
N SER A 94 11.88 -4.42 -9.98
CA SER A 94 12.70 -3.21 -9.84
C SER A 94 12.37 -2.47 -8.54
N TRP A 95 11.09 -2.49 -8.16
CA TRP A 95 10.59 -1.93 -6.91
C TRP A 95 9.36 -2.70 -6.39
N LEU A 96 9.23 -2.76 -5.07
CA LEU A 96 7.99 -3.14 -4.39
C LEU A 96 7.83 -2.27 -3.15
N GLY A 97 6.65 -1.69 -2.99
CA GLY A 97 6.31 -0.94 -1.79
C GLY A 97 4.97 -0.23 -1.91
N SER A 98 4.72 0.62 -0.94
CA SER A 98 3.61 1.57 -0.95
C SER A 98 4.16 2.96 -0.70
N THR A 99 3.86 3.88 -1.60
CA THR A 99 4.39 5.24 -1.62
C THR A 99 3.26 6.22 -1.37
N TYR A 100 3.51 7.21 -0.50
CA TYR A 100 2.52 8.18 -0.09
C TYR A 100 3.07 9.60 -0.17
N ALA A 101 2.24 10.53 -0.65
CA ALA A 101 2.45 11.95 -0.45
C ALA A 101 1.90 12.35 0.92
N THR A 102 2.74 13.00 1.73
CA THR A 102 2.42 13.53 3.06
C THR A 102 2.75 15.02 3.12
N GLY A 103 2.36 15.70 4.19
CA GLY A 103 2.74 17.12 4.39
C GLY A 103 4.26 17.34 4.45
N GLY A 104 5.05 16.30 4.71
CA GLY A 104 6.52 16.35 4.76
C GLY A 104 7.23 15.95 3.46
N GLY A 105 6.50 15.65 2.39
CA GLY A 105 7.06 15.16 1.12
C GLY A 105 6.53 13.77 0.76
N THR A 106 7.39 12.92 0.21
CA THR A 106 7.01 11.55 -0.18
C THR A 106 7.66 10.54 0.76
N GLU A 107 6.87 9.58 1.26
CA GLU A 107 7.30 8.51 2.15
C GLU A 107 6.95 7.15 1.54
N SER A 108 7.90 6.20 1.60
CA SER A 108 7.72 4.85 1.09
C SER A 108 7.90 3.79 2.16
N VAL A 109 7.11 2.72 2.09
CA VAL A 109 7.29 1.50 2.86
C VAL A 109 7.52 0.34 1.90
N ALA A 110 8.60 -0.39 2.10
CA ALA A 110 8.97 -1.54 1.29
C ALA A 110 9.08 -2.81 2.15
N PRO A 111 9.01 -4.01 1.54
CA PRO A 111 9.35 -5.26 2.21
C PRO A 111 10.74 -5.20 2.85
N LEU A 112 10.90 -5.86 4.00
CA LEU A 112 12.20 -5.96 4.67
C LEU A 112 13.19 -6.79 3.85
N ASP A 113 12.71 -7.92 3.32
CA ASP A 113 13.51 -8.86 2.56
C ASP A 113 13.06 -8.92 1.09
N ALA A 114 14.04 -8.90 0.19
CA ALA A 114 13.80 -9.16 -1.23
C ALA A 114 13.68 -10.67 -1.49
N ALA A 115 12.70 -11.08 -2.30
CA ALA A 115 12.61 -12.47 -2.75
C ALA A 115 13.83 -12.84 -3.61
N THR A 116 14.45 -13.98 -3.29
CA THR A 116 15.65 -14.48 -3.99
C THR A 116 15.35 -15.55 -5.05
N GLY A 117 14.14 -16.10 -5.06
CA GLY A 117 13.65 -17.06 -6.06
C GLY A 117 12.20 -16.79 -6.45
N PHE A 118 11.81 -17.20 -7.67
CA PHE A 118 10.48 -16.89 -8.24
C PHE A 118 9.81 -18.15 -8.82
N PRO A 119 8.48 -18.29 -8.69
CA PRO A 119 7.54 -17.32 -8.10
C PRO A 119 7.59 -17.27 -6.56
N ALA A 120 7.34 -16.09 -5.98
CA ALA A 120 7.32 -15.88 -4.53
C ALA A 120 6.16 -14.97 -4.11
N THR A 121 5.75 -15.08 -2.86
CA THR A 121 4.84 -14.12 -2.23
C THR A 121 5.66 -13.22 -1.32
N VAL A 122 5.68 -11.93 -1.61
CA VAL A 122 6.36 -10.91 -0.81
C VAL A 122 5.30 -10.11 -0.06
N GLN A 123 5.53 -9.83 1.22
CA GLN A 123 4.57 -9.13 2.07
C GLN A 123 5.25 -7.93 2.73
N TRP A 124 4.46 -6.89 3.00
CA TRP A 124 4.87 -5.78 3.83
C TRP A 124 3.64 -5.21 4.54
N ALA A 125 3.83 -4.74 5.78
CA ALA A 125 2.78 -4.16 6.58
C ALA A 125 3.20 -2.80 7.11
N TYR A 126 2.23 -1.91 7.28
CA TYR A 126 2.46 -0.60 7.87
C TYR A 126 1.16 -0.02 8.40
N SER A 127 1.28 1.09 9.10
CA SER A 127 0.16 1.80 9.67
C SER A 127 0.22 3.27 9.33
N ILE A 128 -0.95 3.89 9.19
CA ILE A 128 -1.09 5.34 8.98
C ILE A 128 -2.07 5.87 10.02
N GLY A 129 -1.62 6.84 10.79
CA GLY A 129 -2.41 7.52 11.83
C GLY A 129 -1.83 8.89 12.14
N PRO A 130 -2.28 9.54 13.24
CA PRO A 130 -1.81 10.89 13.61
C PRO A 130 -0.30 11.00 13.79
N GLU A 131 0.38 9.90 14.11
CA GLU A 131 1.84 9.82 14.27
C GLU A 131 2.59 9.56 12.94
N GLY A 132 1.91 9.70 11.81
CA GLY A 132 2.44 9.46 10.47
C GLY A 132 2.46 7.98 10.07
N ILE A 133 3.29 7.67 9.06
CA ILE A 133 3.43 6.31 8.51
C ILE A 133 4.42 5.51 9.37
N ARG A 134 4.07 4.29 9.78
CA ARG A 134 4.99 3.40 10.52
C ARG A 134 5.02 2.01 9.90
N ALA A 135 6.21 1.59 9.46
CA ALA A 135 6.45 0.22 9.00
C ALA A 135 6.22 -0.78 10.14
N ALA A 136 5.69 -1.94 9.80
CA ALA A 136 5.51 -3.09 10.68
C ALA A 136 6.13 -4.31 10.00
N ALA A 137 6.78 -5.18 10.78
CA ALA A 137 7.41 -6.38 10.21
C ALA A 137 6.40 -7.20 9.38
N PRO A 138 6.77 -7.71 8.19
CA PRO A 138 8.11 -7.70 7.60
C PRO A 138 8.35 -6.52 6.61
N ALA A 139 8.37 -5.28 7.11
CA ALA A 139 8.58 -4.08 6.29
C ALA A 139 9.59 -3.10 6.91
N GLN A 140 10.09 -2.19 6.08
CA GLN A 140 10.95 -1.06 6.46
C GLN A 140 10.52 0.23 5.75
N ARG A 141 10.87 1.38 6.33
CA ARG A 141 10.84 2.64 5.58
C ARG A 141 11.90 2.58 4.49
N ALA A 142 11.56 3.08 3.32
CA ALA A 142 12.46 3.13 2.18
C ALA A 142 12.51 4.55 1.60
N PRO A 143 13.63 4.94 0.96
CA PRO A 143 13.65 6.15 0.15
C PRO A 143 12.58 6.06 -0.94
N SER A 144 12.09 7.21 -1.38
CA SER A 144 11.18 7.27 -2.53
C SER A 144 11.91 6.72 -3.76
N PRO A 145 11.29 5.80 -4.53
CA PRO A 145 11.88 5.18 -5.70
C PRO A 145 12.12 6.18 -6.85
#